data_AF-A0A925DIP7-F1
#
_entry.id   AF-A0A925DIP7-F1
#
_cell.length_a   1.000
_cell.length_b   1.000
_cell.length_c   1.000
_cell.angle_alpha   90.00
_cell.angle_beta   90.00
_cell.angle_gamma   90.00
#
_symmetry.space_group_name_H-M   'P 1'
#
loop_
_entity.id
_entity.type
_entity.pdbx_description
1 polymer ?
#
loop_
_entity_poly.entity_id
_entity_poly.type
_entity_poly.pdbx_seq_one_letter_code
_entity_poly.pdbx_strand_id
1 'polypeptide(L)'
;MLILILPFLIVILVNSFSPQATFSYKKENCTRYCHNNGCPHFEKKMADVKPGSLKSKAFDFYCWNIEALKNNPLDLSYAEMNILVYVLFFPLSSVFLFRFLVRKKKHNQKKQAPTLRSSILPPNCVLLFIGPLYWYFVDFCVNAGNGMGLTYIEFNFILFCLLFPLITIILIFLNIYRYLLSPLLKRKK
;
A
#
# COMPACT_ATOMS: atom_id res chain seq x y z
N MET A 1 -8.73 12.98 -12.67
CA MET A 1 -8.49 13.18 -11.22
C MET A 1 -9.26 12.17 -10.37
N LEU A 2 -10.50 11.83 -10.72
CA LEU A 2 -11.33 10.87 -9.97
C LEU A 2 -10.63 9.54 -9.66
N ILE A 3 -9.95 8.94 -10.65
CA ILE A 3 -9.20 7.67 -10.47
C ILE A 3 -8.14 7.76 -9.36
N LEU A 4 -7.52 8.94 -9.15
CA LEU A 4 -6.49 9.12 -8.12
C LEU A 4 -7.09 9.29 -6.72
N ILE A 5 -8.32 9.80 -6.63
CA ILE A 5 -9.01 10.06 -5.36
C ILE A 5 -9.82 8.84 -4.92
N LEU A 6 -10.25 8.01 -5.87
CA LEU A 6 -11.10 6.84 -5.62
C LEU A 6 -10.58 5.90 -4.52
N PRO A 7 -9.28 5.53 -4.44
CA PRO A 7 -8.80 4.67 -3.36
C PRO A 7 -9.03 5.27 -1.96
N PHE A 8 -8.86 6.58 -1.82
CA PHE A 8 -9.10 7.28 -0.56
C PHE A 8 -10.59 7.32 -0.21
N LEU A 9 -11.47 7.49 -1.20
CA LEU A 9 -12.91 7.42 -0.98
C LEU A 9 -13.34 6.03 -0.51
N ILE A 10 -12.77 4.96 -1.08
CA ILE A 10 -13.04 3.58 -0.65
C ILE A 10 -12.61 3.39 0.82
N VAL A 11 -11.42 3.86 1.18
CA VAL A 11 -10.92 3.80 2.57
C VAL A 11 -11.88 4.53 3.53
N ILE A 12 -12.32 5.74 3.16
CA ILE A 12 -13.26 6.53 3.94
C ILE A 12 -14.60 5.80 4.10
N LEU A 13 -15.17 5.30 3.00
CA LEU A 13 -16.45 4.61 3.01
C LEU A 13 -16.39 3.36 3.90
N VAL A 14 -15.40 2.49 3.70
CA VAL A 14 -15.26 1.25 4.48
C VAL A 14 -15.15 1.54 5.97
N ASN A 15 -14.32 2.51 6.38
CA ASN A 15 -14.18 2.86 7.79
C ASN A 15 -15.44 3.53 8.36
N SER A 16 -16.16 4.32 7.56
CA SER A 16 -17.36 5.02 8.04
C SER A 16 -18.56 4.08 8.25
N PHE A 17 -18.62 2.97 7.50
CA PHE A 17 -19.71 1.98 7.58
C PHE A 17 -19.36 0.73 8.39
N SER A 18 -18.19 0.70 9.03
CA SER A 18 -17.73 -0.44 9.84
C SER A 18 -17.58 -0.06 11.31
N PRO A 19 -17.76 -1.01 12.24
CA PRO A 19 -17.43 -0.78 13.64
C PRO A 19 -15.96 -0.36 13.80
N GLN A 20 -15.67 0.48 14.79
CA GLN A 20 -14.29 0.86 15.08
C GLN A 20 -13.47 -0.36 15.50
N ALA A 21 -12.30 -0.56 14.88
CA ALA A 21 -11.42 -1.66 15.22
C ALA A 21 -10.80 -1.45 16.61
N THR A 22 -10.91 -2.46 17.46
CA THR A 22 -10.44 -2.41 18.86
C THR A 22 -9.05 -2.99 19.02
N PHE A 23 -8.34 -2.64 20.10
CA PHE A 23 -7.08 -3.31 20.46
C PHE A 23 -7.28 -4.64 21.20
N SER A 24 -8.50 -4.91 21.69
CA SER A 24 -8.85 -6.17 22.32
C SER A 24 -9.06 -7.26 21.27
N TYR A 25 -8.65 -8.48 21.61
CA TYR A 25 -8.96 -9.68 20.84
C TYR A 25 -10.48 -9.94 20.85
N LYS A 26 -10.99 -10.34 19.69
CA LYS A 26 -12.35 -10.87 19.50
C LYS A 26 -12.23 -12.19 18.76
N LYS A 27 -13.07 -13.16 19.08
CA LYS A 27 -12.98 -14.53 18.53
C LYS A 27 -13.61 -14.63 17.15
N GLU A 28 -14.56 -13.76 16.86
CA GLU A 28 -15.39 -13.79 15.67
C GLU A 28 -14.72 -13.06 14.51
N ASN A 29 -14.02 -11.96 14.81
CA ASN A 29 -13.60 -10.97 13.82
C ASN A 29 -12.16 -10.50 14.09
N CYS A 30 -11.45 -10.09 13.03
CA CYS A 30 -10.16 -9.43 13.20
C CYS A 30 -10.32 -8.05 13.84
N THR A 31 -9.33 -7.66 14.65
CA THR A 31 -9.24 -6.34 15.28
C THR A 31 -7.80 -5.81 15.16
N ARG A 32 -7.49 -4.63 15.72
CA ARG A 32 -6.10 -4.14 15.79
C ARG A 32 -5.19 -5.07 16.59
N TYR A 33 -5.77 -5.91 17.47
CA TYR A 33 -5.03 -6.99 18.13
C TYR A 33 -4.32 -7.88 17.10
N CYS A 34 -5.02 -8.27 16.03
CA CYS A 34 -4.51 -9.17 15.01
C CYS A 34 -3.34 -8.57 14.20
N HIS A 35 -3.33 -7.24 14.06
CA HIS A 35 -2.23 -6.52 13.44
C HIS A 35 -0.96 -6.55 14.30
N ASN A 36 -1.10 -6.29 15.60
CA ASN A 36 0.05 -6.16 16.50
C ASN A 36 0.65 -7.51 16.92
N ASN A 37 -0.19 -8.52 17.13
CA ASN A 37 0.20 -9.77 17.78
C ASN A 37 0.22 -10.97 16.83
N GLY A 38 -0.07 -10.77 15.54
CA GLY A 38 -0.44 -11.86 14.64
C GLY A 38 -1.91 -12.22 14.75
N CYS A 39 -2.42 -13.01 13.80
CA CYS A 39 -3.84 -13.24 13.63
C CYS A 39 -4.22 -14.70 13.92
N PRO A 40 -4.74 -15.02 15.13
CA PRO A 40 -5.19 -16.38 15.46
C PRO A 40 -6.27 -16.92 14.51
N HIS A 41 -7.13 -16.04 13.99
CA HIS A 41 -8.14 -16.39 12.98
C HIS A 41 -7.51 -16.99 11.72
N PHE A 42 -6.31 -16.51 11.37
CA PHE A 42 -5.61 -16.97 10.19
C PHE A 42 -4.95 -18.34 10.43
N GLU A 43 -4.32 -18.54 11.58
CA GLU A 43 -3.76 -19.85 11.98
C GLU A 43 -4.84 -20.93 11.93
N LYS A 44 -6.02 -20.64 12.48
CA LYS A 44 -7.18 -21.53 12.41
C LYS A 44 -7.58 -21.84 10.96
N LYS A 45 -7.62 -20.84 10.07
CA LYS A 45 -7.93 -21.05 8.65
C LYS A 45 -6.85 -21.85 7.90
N MET A 46 -5.61 -21.81 8.37
CA MET A 46 -4.50 -22.53 7.71
C MET A 46 -4.32 -23.96 8.21
N ALA A 47 -4.91 -24.32 9.34
CA ALA A 47 -4.84 -25.69 9.88
C ALA A 47 -5.29 -26.75 8.86
N ASP A 48 -6.25 -26.42 8.01
CA ASP A 48 -6.79 -27.33 6.98
C ASP A 48 -6.11 -27.20 5.61
N VAL A 49 -5.13 -26.30 5.47
CA VAL A 49 -4.45 -26.05 4.19
C VAL A 49 -3.33 -27.08 3.99
N LYS A 50 -3.43 -27.87 2.91
CA LYS A 50 -2.42 -28.85 2.57
C LYS A 50 -1.01 -28.21 2.46
N PRO A 51 -0.01 -28.71 3.19
CA PRO A 51 1.37 -28.25 3.06
C PRO A 51 1.87 -28.34 1.62
N GLY A 52 2.61 -27.32 1.18
CA GLY A 52 3.15 -27.25 -0.19
C GLY A 52 2.14 -26.86 -1.28
N SER A 53 0.85 -26.69 -0.93
CA SER A 53 -0.12 -26.07 -1.83
C SER A 53 0.28 -24.64 -2.21
N LEU A 54 -0.24 -24.13 -3.32
CA LEU A 54 0.00 -22.74 -3.74
C LEU A 54 -0.39 -21.74 -2.64
N LYS A 55 -1.50 -22.01 -1.93
CA LYS A 55 -1.97 -21.19 -0.81
C LYS A 55 -0.97 -21.19 0.36
N SER A 56 -0.45 -22.38 0.73
CA SER A 56 0.60 -22.50 1.76
C SER A 56 1.84 -21.69 1.37
N LYS A 57 2.36 -21.88 0.15
CA LYS A 57 3.58 -21.17 -0.32
C LYS A 57 3.40 -19.66 -0.38
N ALA A 58 2.24 -19.19 -0.84
CA ALA A 58 1.92 -17.77 -0.87
C ALA A 58 1.92 -17.17 0.55
N PHE A 59 1.45 -17.94 1.53
CA PHE A 59 1.49 -17.54 2.93
C PHE A 59 2.91 -17.57 3.50
N ASP A 60 3.70 -18.60 3.21
CA ASP A 60 5.10 -18.67 3.65
C ASP A 60 5.88 -17.44 3.15
N PHE A 61 5.64 -17.03 1.91
CA PHE A 61 6.18 -15.79 1.35
C PHE A 61 5.72 -14.53 2.11
N TYR A 62 4.45 -14.46 2.49
CA TYR A 62 3.94 -13.35 3.28
C TYR A 62 4.59 -13.28 4.67
N CYS A 63 4.69 -14.42 5.37
CA CYS A 63 5.37 -14.50 6.66
C CYS A 63 6.82 -14.05 6.57
N TRP A 64 7.55 -14.53 5.57
CA TRP A 64 8.91 -14.10 5.29
C TRP A 64 9.00 -12.58 5.08
N ASN A 65 8.06 -11.98 4.33
CA ASN A 65 8.01 -10.53 4.14
C ASN A 65 7.76 -9.78 5.46
N ILE A 66 6.83 -10.24 6.30
CA ILE A 66 6.58 -9.63 7.62
C ILE A 66 7.81 -9.75 8.52
N GLU A 67 8.47 -10.91 8.52
CA GLU A 67 9.69 -11.12 9.29
C GLU A 67 10.83 -10.22 8.81
N ALA A 68 11.01 -10.06 7.50
CA ALA A 68 11.99 -9.14 6.92
C ALA A 68 11.72 -7.67 7.32
N LEU A 69 10.45 -7.26 7.40
CA LEU A 69 10.07 -5.93 7.86
C LEU A 69 10.35 -5.74 9.37
N LYS A 70 10.13 -6.77 10.19
CA LYS A 70 10.43 -6.73 11.62
C LYS A 70 11.93 -6.72 11.90
N ASN A 71 12.70 -7.49 11.12
CA ASN A 71 14.16 -7.62 11.24
C ASN A 71 14.88 -6.69 10.25
N ASN A 72 14.40 -5.45 10.12
CA ASN A 72 14.95 -4.49 9.18
C ASN A 72 16.30 -3.93 9.68
N PRO A 73 17.24 -3.57 8.78
CA PRO A 73 18.56 -3.07 9.17
C PRO A 73 18.55 -1.63 9.73
N LEU A 74 17.39 -0.97 9.76
CA LEU A 74 17.24 0.40 10.24
C LEU A 74 16.84 0.47 11.72
N ASP A 75 16.64 -0.69 12.37
CA ASP A 75 16.16 -0.81 13.76
C ASP A 75 14.84 -0.06 14.01
N LEU A 76 14.02 0.07 12.97
CA LEU A 76 12.70 0.70 13.06
C LEU A 76 11.67 -0.31 13.56
N SER A 77 10.69 0.15 14.34
CA SER A 77 9.55 -0.70 14.70
C SER A 77 8.77 -1.13 13.45
N TYR A 78 8.02 -2.23 13.55
CA TYR A 78 7.19 -2.72 12.46
C TYR A 78 6.18 -1.68 11.94
N ALA A 79 5.63 -0.85 12.84
CA ALA A 79 4.72 0.23 12.46
C ALA A 79 5.46 1.33 11.67
N GLU A 80 6.65 1.73 12.12
CA GLU A 80 7.48 2.73 11.43
C GLU A 80 7.93 2.23 10.05
N MET A 81 8.29 0.95 9.93
CA MET A 81 8.59 0.33 8.64
C MET A 81 7.39 0.33 7.70
N ASN A 82 6.20 -0.01 8.21
CA ASN A 82 4.98 0.04 7.39
C ASN A 82 4.66 1.46 6.93
N ILE A 83 4.85 2.46 7.79
CA ILE A 83 4.72 3.88 7.41
C ILE A 83 5.72 4.20 6.30
N LEU A 84 6.99 3.87 6.49
CA LEU A 84 8.06 4.16 5.54
C LEU A 84 7.78 3.53 4.17
N VAL A 85 7.45 2.25 4.13
CA VAL A 85 7.26 1.51 2.88
C VAL A 85 5.91 1.85 2.23
N TYR A 86 4.83 1.75 2.99
CA TYR A 86 3.48 1.77 2.43
C TYR A 86 2.81 3.14 2.44
N VAL A 87 3.16 4.03 3.38
CA VAL A 87 2.61 5.39 3.45
C VAL A 87 3.51 6.39 2.71
N LEU A 88 4.82 6.20 2.72
CA LEU A 88 5.76 7.13 2.06
C LEU A 88 6.26 6.59 0.71
N PHE A 89 7.01 5.49 0.71
CA PHE A 89 7.72 5.04 -0.49
C PHE A 89 6.78 4.68 -1.64
N PHE A 90 5.73 3.91 -1.37
CA PHE A 90 4.80 3.47 -2.40
C PHE A 90 3.99 4.62 -3.03
N PRO A 91 3.38 5.56 -2.28
CA PRO A 91 2.71 6.71 -2.88
C PRO A 91 3.67 7.61 -3.66
N LEU A 92 4.87 7.86 -3.14
CA LEU A 92 5.86 8.71 -3.82
C LEU A 92 6.33 8.08 -5.15
N SER A 93 6.65 6.79 -5.15
CA SER A 93 7.02 6.07 -6.38
C SER A 93 5.87 6.01 -7.38
N SER A 94 4.63 5.79 -6.92
CA SER A 94 3.44 5.80 -7.78
C SER A 94 3.18 7.16 -8.41
N VAL A 95 3.27 8.25 -7.64
CA VAL A 95 3.14 9.63 -8.15
C VAL A 95 4.26 9.94 -9.14
N PHE A 96 5.49 9.52 -8.86
CA PHE A 96 6.63 9.68 -9.77
C PHE A 96 6.36 8.98 -11.11
N LEU A 97 6.02 7.68 -11.09
CA LEU A 97 5.70 6.90 -12.29
C LEU A 97 4.50 7.47 -13.06
N PHE A 98 3.45 7.89 -12.36
CA PHE A 98 2.27 8.49 -12.97
C PHE A 98 2.58 9.87 -13.59
N ARG A 99 3.43 10.67 -12.97
CA ARG A 99 3.86 11.97 -13.52
C ARG A 99 4.58 11.80 -14.85
N PHE A 100 5.37 10.74 -15.03
CA PHE A 100 5.92 10.40 -16.34
C PHE A 100 4.80 10.03 -17.32
N LEU A 101 3.77 9.29 -16.91
CA LEU A 101 2.62 9.03 -17.79
C LEU A 101 1.84 10.29 -18.16
N VAL A 102 1.75 11.32 -17.32
CA VAL A 102 0.93 12.51 -17.63
C VAL A 102 1.71 13.59 -18.36
N ARG A 103 3.04 13.67 -18.18
CA ARG A 103 3.88 14.69 -18.85
C ARG A 103 3.70 14.61 -20.37
N LYS A 104 2.95 15.55 -20.93
CA LYS A 104 2.90 15.79 -22.38
C LYS A 104 4.32 16.15 -22.82
N LYS A 105 4.72 15.67 -24.00
CA LYS A 105 5.98 16.04 -24.65
C LYS A 105 5.92 17.54 -24.97
N LYS A 106 6.26 18.40 -24.00
CA LYS A 106 6.40 19.84 -24.22
C LYS A 106 7.70 20.04 -24.98
N HIS A 107 7.60 20.03 -26.30
CA HIS A 107 8.65 20.57 -27.16
C HIS A 107 8.72 22.08 -26.88
N ASN A 108 9.89 22.56 -26.43
CA ASN A 108 10.31 23.97 -26.42
C ASN A 108 9.29 25.02 -25.93
N GLN A 109 9.03 25.06 -24.62
CA GLN A 109 8.65 26.33 -24.00
C GLN A 109 9.67 26.69 -22.92
N LYS A 110 10.55 27.65 -23.22
CA LYS A 110 11.34 28.39 -22.23
C LYS A 110 10.35 29.03 -21.25
N LYS A 111 10.19 28.44 -20.06
CA LYS A 111 9.49 29.10 -18.95
C LYS A 111 10.47 29.26 -17.80
N GLN A 112 10.67 30.50 -17.40
CA GLN A 112 11.41 30.88 -16.19
C GLN A 112 10.87 30.10 -14.99
N ALA A 113 11.78 29.57 -14.18
CA ALA A 113 11.45 28.78 -13.00
C ALA A 113 10.92 29.72 -11.89
N PRO A 114 9.75 29.44 -11.31
CA PRO A 114 9.34 30.10 -10.08
C PRO A 114 10.23 29.64 -8.93
N THR A 115 10.78 30.60 -8.20
CA THR A 115 11.53 30.39 -6.94
C THR A 115 10.55 29.95 -5.85
N LEU A 116 10.46 28.64 -5.63
CA LEU A 116 9.67 28.07 -4.55
C LEU A 116 10.46 28.20 -3.23
N ARG A 117 10.04 29.11 -2.34
CA ARG A 117 10.51 29.10 -0.94
C ARG A 117 9.89 27.88 -0.25
N SER A 118 10.70 26.85 -0.02
CA SER A 118 10.29 25.68 0.77
C SER A 118 10.28 26.06 2.25
N SER A 119 9.11 26.38 2.80
CA SER A 119 8.90 26.34 4.25
C SER A 119 8.86 24.87 4.66
N ILE A 120 9.99 24.34 5.12
CA ILE A 120 10.10 23.00 5.68
C ILE A 120 9.32 23.01 7.00
N LEU A 121 8.25 22.22 7.09
CA LEU A 121 7.56 21.98 8.36
C LEU A 121 8.54 21.33 9.34
N PRO A 122 8.56 21.72 10.62
CA PRO A 122 9.42 21.10 11.61
C PRO A 122 9.12 19.59 11.69
N PRO A 123 10.15 18.72 11.83
CA PRO A 123 10.01 17.26 11.79
C PRO A 123 8.94 16.73 12.76
N ASN A 124 8.79 17.38 13.90
CA ASN A 124 7.91 16.98 14.99
C ASN A 124 6.42 17.10 14.60
N CYS A 125 6.08 18.01 13.68
CA CYS A 125 4.70 18.14 13.19
C CYS A 125 4.31 16.95 12.29
N VAL A 126 5.26 16.35 11.58
CA VAL A 126 4.99 15.28 10.62
C VAL A 126 4.54 14.00 11.34
N LEU A 127 5.19 13.65 12.45
CA LEU A 127 4.85 12.45 13.22
C LEU A 127 3.44 12.51 13.85
N LEU A 128 2.98 13.70 14.28
CA LEU A 128 1.66 13.89 14.86
C LEU A 128 0.51 13.54 13.91
N PHE A 129 0.70 13.72 12.60
CA PHE A 129 -0.31 13.38 11.60
C PHE A 129 -0.17 11.95 11.07
N ILE A 130 1.06 11.42 10.99
CA ILE A 130 1.31 10.11 10.42
C ILE A 130 0.76 8.98 11.29
N GLY A 131 0.90 9.07 12.63
CA GLY A 131 0.44 8.01 13.54
C GLY A 131 -1.06 7.72 13.43
N PRO A 132 -1.95 8.72 13.58
CA PRO A 132 -3.39 8.54 13.40
C PRO A 132 -3.76 8.08 11.99
N LEU A 133 -3.10 8.61 10.96
CA LEU A 133 -3.33 8.21 9.58
C LEU A 133 -2.99 6.73 9.35
N TYR A 134 -1.87 6.27 9.91
CA TYR A 134 -1.47 4.86 9.88
C TYR A 134 -2.55 3.97 10.51
N TRP A 135 -3.02 4.29 11.72
CA TRP A 135 -4.09 3.52 12.37
C TRP A 135 -5.39 3.55 11.59
N TYR A 136 -5.71 4.65 10.90
CA TYR A 136 -6.88 4.72 10.03
C TYR A 136 -6.77 3.74 8.84
N PHE A 137 -5.59 3.57 8.25
CA PHE A 137 -5.36 2.55 7.21
C PHE A 137 -5.35 1.13 7.77
N VAL A 138 -4.83 0.92 8.99
CA VAL A 138 -4.95 -0.39 9.66
C VAL A 138 -6.42 -0.75 9.89
N ASP A 139 -7.23 0.20 10.35
CA ASP A 139 -8.68 0.00 10.51
C ASP A 139 -9.33 -0.37 9.19
N PHE A 140 -8.95 0.29 8.10
CA PHE A 140 -9.44 -0.04 6.77
C PHE A 140 -9.11 -1.49 6.39
N CYS A 141 -7.87 -1.93 6.56
CA CYS A 141 -7.49 -3.32 6.26
C CYS A 141 -8.25 -4.33 7.11
N VAL A 142 -8.45 -4.04 8.40
CA VAL A 142 -9.22 -4.88 9.32
C VAL A 142 -10.69 -4.95 8.88
N ASN A 143 -11.31 -3.79 8.62
CA ASN A 143 -12.71 -3.66 8.29
C ASN A 143 -13.04 -4.25 6.91
N ALA A 144 -12.21 -3.95 5.90
CA ALA A 144 -12.34 -4.53 4.57
C ALA A 144 -12.16 -6.05 4.60
N GLY A 145 -11.15 -6.53 5.34
CA GLY A 145 -10.94 -7.97 5.55
C GLY A 145 -12.17 -8.64 6.14
N ASN A 146 -12.64 -8.15 7.29
CA ASN A 146 -13.85 -8.65 7.96
C ASN A 146 -15.08 -8.62 7.03
N GLY A 147 -15.32 -7.53 6.31
CA GLY A 147 -16.44 -7.38 5.38
C GLY A 147 -16.40 -8.33 4.18
N MET A 148 -15.21 -8.79 3.79
CA MET A 148 -15.00 -9.77 2.73
C MET A 148 -14.95 -11.22 3.24
N GLY A 149 -15.10 -11.46 4.56
CA GLY A 149 -14.89 -12.78 5.16
C GLY A 149 -13.42 -13.23 5.16
N LEU A 150 -12.50 -12.30 4.92
CA LEU A 150 -11.07 -12.51 4.94
C LEU A 150 -10.51 -12.17 6.32
N THR A 151 -9.39 -12.79 6.67
CA THR A 151 -8.61 -12.33 7.83
C THR A 151 -7.81 -11.08 7.47
N TYR A 152 -7.36 -10.35 8.50
CA TYR A 152 -6.44 -9.22 8.34
C TYR A 152 -5.21 -9.59 7.50
N ILE A 153 -4.63 -10.76 7.76
CA ILE A 153 -3.45 -11.28 7.05
C ILE A 153 -3.77 -11.52 5.57
N GLU A 154 -4.88 -12.21 5.26
CA GLU A 154 -5.27 -12.48 3.87
C GLU A 154 -5.50 -11.18 3.09
N PHE A 155 -6.20 -10.22 3.69
CA PHE A 155 -6.46 -8.94 3.05
C PHE A 155 -5.17 -8.15 2.79
N ASN A 156 -4.28 -8.08 3.78
CA ASN A 156 -2.98 -7.43 3.63
C ASN A 156 -2.10 -8.10 2.56
N PHE A 157 -2.09 -9.42 2.51
CA PHE A 157 -1.36 -10.15 1.46
C PHE A 157 -1.86 -9.76 0.07
N ILE A 158 -3.18 -9.73 -0.14
CA ILE A 158 -3.77 -9.31 -1.41
C ILE A 158 -3.35 -7.88 -1.74
N LEU A 159 -3.45 -6.96 -0.77
CA LEU A 159 -3.13 -5.55 -1.01
C LEU A 159 -1.65 -5.34 -1.35
N PHE A 160 -0.76 -5.82 -0.48
CA PHE A 160 0.66 -5.46 -0.51
C PHE A 160 1.52 -6.41 -1.33
N CYS A 161 1.17 -7.69 -1.43
CA CYS A 161 1.95 -8.67 -2.18
C CYS A 161 1.39 -8.92 -3.59
N LEU A 162 0.12 -8.60 -3.85
CA LEU A 162 -0.48 -8.79 -5.18
C LEU A 162 -0.82 -7.46 -5.86
N LEU A 163 -1.75 -6.68 -5.30
CA LEU A 163 -2.30 -5.50 -5.97
C LEU A 163 -1.24 -4.41 -6.17
N PHE A 164 -0.46 -4.08 -5.15
CA PHE A 164 0.55 -3.02 -5.23
C PHE A 164 1.68 -3.33 -6.22
N PRO A 165 2.30 -4.52 -6.20
CA PRO A 165 3.27 -4.92 -7.22
C PRO A 165 2.67 -4.91 -8.62
N LEU A 166 1.44 -5.43 -8.79
CA LEU A 166 0.76 -5.45 -10.08
C LEU A 166 0.53 -4.04 -10.64
N ILE A 167 0.02 -3.11 -9.83
CA ILE A 167 -0.17 -1.71 -10.21
C ILE A 167 1.16 -1.08 -10.62
N THR A 168 2.22 -1.31 -9.84
CA THR A 168 3.57 -0.81 -10.15
C THR A 168 4.07 -1.32 -11.51
N ILE A 169 3.93 -2.63 -11.76
CA ILE A 169 4.32 -3.27 -13.02
C ILE A 169 3.53 -2.67 -14.19
N ILE A 170 2.21 -2.51 -14.06
CA ILE A 170 1.36 -1.87 -15.06
C ILE A 170 1.84 -0.44 -15.35
N LEU A 171 2.12 0.35 -14.33
CA LEU A 171 2.62 1.73 -14.50
C LEU A 171 3.98 1.76 -15.20
N ILE A 172 4.89 0.81 -14.91
CA ILE A 172 6.17 0.68 -15.60
C ILE A 172 5.95 0.34 -17.08
N PHE A 173 5.14 -0.67 -17.39
CA PHE A 173 4.85 -1.05 -18.78
C PHE A 173 4.20 0.08 -19.58
N LEU A 174 3.25 0.81 -18.99
CA LEU A 174 2.64 1.97 -19.63
C LEU A 174 3.69 3.07 -19.92
N ASN A 175 4.65 3.27 -19.03
CA ASN A 175 5.73 4.23 -19.25
C ASN A 175 6.66 3.77 -20.38
N ILE A 176 7.09 2.50 -20.38
CA ILE A 176 7.91 1.91 -21.46
C ILE A 176 7.17 2.04 -22.79
N TYR A 177 5.90 1.65 -22.85
CA TYR A 177 5.10 1.74 -24.06
C TYR A 177 5.03 3.17 -24.59
N ARG A 178 4.74 4.14 -23.72
CA ARG A 178 4.59 5.55 -24.11
C ARG A 178 5.90 6.16 -24.59
N TYR A 179 7.01 5.91 -23.90
CA TYR A 179 8.28 6.61 -24.14
C TYR A 179 9.20 5.90 -25.12
N LEU A 180 9.17 4.57 -25.17
CA LEU A 180 10.05 3.77 -26.03
C LEU A 180 9.30 3.25 -27.25
N LEU A 181 8.19 2.52 -27.07
CA LEU A 181 7.53 1.81 -28.17
C LEU A 181 6.71 2.74 -29.08
N SER A 182 5.93 3.66 -28.50
CA SER A 182 5.05 4.55 -29.27
C SER A 182 5.81 5.44 -30.28
N PRO A 183 6.96 6.06 -29.94
CA PRO A 183 7.76 6.80 -30.92
C PRO A 183 8.34 5.92 -32.04
N LEU A 184 8.77 4.70 -31.73
CA LEU A 184 9.32 3.76 -32.71
C LEU A 184 8.26 3.30 -33.71
N LEU A 185 7.05 3.00 -33.24
CA LEU A 185 5.93 2.59 -34.09
C LEU A 185 5.45 3.72 -35.00
N LYS A 186 5.50 4.98 -34.55
CA LYS A 186 5.10 6.14 -35.34
C LYS A 186 6.08 6.52 -36.45
N ARG A 187 7.36 6.13 -36.37
CA ARG A 187 8.36 6.41 -37.42
C ARG A 187 8.20 5.55 -38.68
N LYS A 188 7.46 4.44 -38.58
CA LYS A 188 7.27 3.48 -39.67
C LYS A 188 6.03 3.77 -40.54
N LYS A 189 5.23 4.77 -40.17
CA LYS A 189 4.08 5.26 -40.95
C LYS A 189 4.44 6.61 -41.54
#